data_AF-A0A5M3Q3Q1-F1
#
_entry.id   AF-A0A5M3Q3Q1-F1
#
_cell.length_a   1.000
_cell.length_b   1.000
_cell.length_c   1.000
_cell.angle_alpha   90.00
_cell.angle_beta   90.00
_cell.angle_gamma   90.00
#
_symmetry.space_group_name_H-M   'P 1'
#
loop_
_entity.id
_entity.type
_entity.pdbx_description
1 polymer ?
#
loop_
_entity_poly.entity_id
_entity_poly.type
_entity_poly.pdbx_seq_one_letter_code
_entity_poly.pdbx_strand_id
1 'polypeptide(L)'
;MDWADVFKIVTASVASIGVAGGLIFALSSWLGKVWARRILDREKNELDRELEAKKRELDIFKDTYLRTHNDKLVIYRAVIDSVAKLLAAFDAHQSGRLQAPQAAEAFDSFNQQRLQVYGYLGMLAPQPVIDAQDKLTDHLLMISGGSASYDWEEIRQLAIAFINEVRIDVGIDKDPISYNGDL
;
A
#
# COMPACT_ATOMS: atom_id res chain seq x y z
N MET A 1 57.89 -47.59 -59.41
CA MET A 1 56.83 -47.43 -58.40
C MET A 1 55.60 -48.12 -58.95
N ASP A 2 55.03 -49.06 -58.21
CA ASP A 2 53.79 -49.73 -58.60
C ASP A 2 52.59 -48.82 -58.30
N TRP A 3 51.56 -48.86 -59.16
CA TRP A 3 50.33 -48.08 -58.97
C TRP A 3 49.60 -48.44 -57.67
N ALA A 4 49.76 -49.68 -57.20
CA ALA A 4 49.24 -50.14 -55.92
C ALA A 4 49.89 -49.41 -54.73
N ASP A 5 51.20 -49.13 -54.80
CA ASP A 5 51.93 -48.42 -53.73
C ASP A 5 51.50 -46.96 -53.64
N VAL A 6 51.31 -46.31 -54.79
CA VAL A 6 50.80 -44.93 -54.86
C VAL A 6 49.39 -44.86 -54.26
N PHE A 7 48.51 -45.79 -54.62
CA PHE A 7 47.15 -45.83 -54.09
C PHE A 7 47.12 -46.08 -52.58
N LYS A 8 48.02 -46.93 -52.06
CA LYS A 8 48.14 -47.22 -50.63
C LYS A 8 48.59 -46.00 -49.83
N ILE A 9 49.54 -45.22 -50.36
CA ILE A 9 50.02 -43.97 -49.73
C ILE A 9 48.91 -42.92 -49.73
N VAL A 10 48.26 -42.67 -50.87
CA VAL A 10 47.16 -41.70 -50.97
C VAL A 10 45.99 -42.08 -50.05
N THR A 11 45.60 -43.36 -50.03
CA THR A 11 44.52 -43.84 -49.17
C THR A 11 44.88 -43.72 -47.69
N ALA A 12 46.11 -44.04 -47.29
CA ALA A 12 46.57 -43.87 -45.91
C ALA A 12 46.63 -42.39 -45.49
N SER A 13 47.05 -41.49 -46.39
CA SER A 13 47.07 -40.04 -46.15
C SER A 13 45.66 -39.45 -46.05
N VAL A 14 44.73 -39.84 -46.91
CA VAL A 14 43.33 -39.36 -46.85
C VAL A 14 42.60 -39.96 -45.65
N ALA A 15 42.83 -41.24 -45.32
CA ALA A 15 42.24 -41.88 -44.15
C ALA A 15 42.71 -41.24 -42.84
N SER A 16 44.00 -40.89 -42.72
CA SER A 16 44.52 -40.22 -41.52
C SER A 16 43.94 -38.82 -41.34
N ILE A 17 43.81 -38.05 -42.44
CA ILE A 17 43.16 -36.73 -42.42
C ILE A 17 41.66 -36.85 -42.11
N GLY A 18 40.97 -37.86 -42.66
CA GLY A 18 39.55 -38.11 -42.41
C GLY A 18 39.26 -38.46 -40.95
N VAL A 19 40.08 -39.31 -40.33
CA VAL A 19 39.96 -39.67 -38.90
C VAL A 19 40.27 -38.46 -38.01
N ALA A 20 41.30 -37.68 -38.34
CA ALA A 20 41.64 -36.47 -37.60
C ALA A 20 40.53 -35.42 -37.70
N GLY A 21 39.97 -35.19 -38.90
CA GLY A 21 38.84 -34.28 -39.12
C GLY A 21 37.58 -34.73 -38.37
N GLY A 22 37.28 -36.03 -38.38
CA GLY A 22 36.18 -36.61 -37.61
C GLY A 22 36.34 -36.43 -36.10
N LEU A 23 37.54 -36.64 -35.56
CA LEU A 23 37.86 -36.41 -34.15
C LEU A 23 37.74 -34.94 -33.75
N ILE A 24 38.28 -34.03 -34.56
CA ILE A 24 38.17 -32.58 -34.32
C ILE A 24 36.70 -32.18 -34.32
N PHE A 25 35.92 -32.62 -35.31
CA PHE A 25 34.49 -32.29 -35.39
C PHE A 25 33.70 -32.83 -34.18
N ALA A 26 33.97 -34.08 -33.77
CA ALA A 26 33.34 -34.67 -32.60
C ALA A 26 33.68 -33.92 -31.30
N LEU A 27 34.95 -33.55 -31.11
CA LEU A 27 35.40 -32.78 -29.95
C LEU A 27 34.84 -31.36 -29.96
N SER A 28 34.82 -30.68 -31.11
CA SER A 28 34.21 -29.35 -31.26
C SER A 28 32.72 -29.37 -30.97
N SER A 29 31.99 -30.39 -31.43
CA SER A 29 30.57 -30.57 -31.14
C SER A 29 30.31 -30.81 -29.64
N TRP A 30 31.13 -31.66 -29.02
CA TRP A 30 31.04 -31.92 -27.59
C TRP A 30 31.33 -30.66 -26.76
N LEU A 31 32.41 -29.93 -27.08
CA LEU A 31 32.76 -28.70 -26.41
C LEU A 31 31.63 -27.67 -26.55
N GLY A 32 31.10 -27.48 -27.77
CA GLY A 32 29.98 -26.58 -28.03
C GLY A 32 28.75 -26.89 -27.17
N LYS A 33 28.39 -28.18 -27.01
CA LYS A 33 27.29 -28.59 -26.13
C LYS A 33 27.56 -28.28 -24.66
N VAL A 34 28.79 -28.51 -24.19
CA VAL A 34 29.17 -28.23 -22.79
C VAL A 34 29.14 -26.72 -22.50
N TRP A 35 29.66 -25.89 -23.40
CA TRP A 35 29.64 -24.44 -23.28
C TRP A 35 28.22 -23.88 -23.36
N ALA A 36 27.41 -24.34 -24.33
CA ALA A 36 26.02 -23.94 -24.46
C ALA A 36 25.21 -24.28 -23.20
N ARG A 37 25.37 -25.51 -22.67
CA ARG A 37 24.72 -25.93 -21.44
C ARG A 37 25.17 -25.10 -20.24
N ARG A 38 26.47 -24.81 -20.12
CA ARG A 38 27.00 -23.99 -19.03
C ARG A 38 26.49 -22.55 -19.06
N ILE A 39 26.38 -21.95 -20.25
CA ILE A 39 25.80 -20.61 -20.42
C ILE A 39 24.32 -20.63 -20.04
N LEU A 40 23.56 -21.60 -20.55
CA LEU A 40 22.14 -21.73 -20.25
C LEU A 40 21.88 -21.98 -18.76
N ASP A 41 22.65 -22.86 -18.12
CA ASP A 41 22.53 -23.12 -16.68
C ASP A 41 22.87 -21.87 -15.86
N ARG A 42 23.83 -21.05 -16.32
CA ARG A 42 24.17 -19.78 -15.69
C ARG A 42 23.05 -18.77 -15.83
N GLU A 43 22.55 -18.55 -17.04
CA GLU A 43 21.44 -17.62 -17.31
C GLU A 43 20.19 -18.03 -16.53
N LYS A 44 19.87 -19.34 -16.50
CA LYS A 44 18.75 -19.86 -15.72
C LYS A 44 18.93 -19.58 -14.23
N ASN A 45 20.11 -19.83 -13.67
CA ASN A 45 20.39 -19.53 -12.27
C ASN A 45 20.33 -18.03 -11.96
N GLU A 46 20.75 -17.17 -12.89
CA GLU A 46 20.63 -15.71 -12.76
C GLU A 46 19.15 -15.28 -12.78
N LEU A 47 18.37 -15.77 -13.74
CA LEU A 47 16.91 -15.52 -13.81
C LEU A 47 16.16 -16.04 -12.58
N ASP A 48 16.48 -17.24 -12.09
CA ASP A 48 15.87 -17.80 -10.88
C ASP A 48 16.18 -16.93 -9.65
N ARG A 49 17.41 -16.40 -9.55
CA ARG A 49 17.78 -15.45 -8.48
C ARG A 49 17.03 -14.14 -8.58
N GLU A 50 16.92 -13.57 -9.77
CA GLU A 50 16.16 -12.33 -10.00
C GLU A 50 14.68 -12.52 -9.69
N LEU A 51 14.11 -13.65 -10.10
CA LEU A 51 12.72 -14.01 -9.80
C LEU A 51 12.49 -14.09 -8.28
N GLU A 52 13.36 -14.79 -7.55
CA GLU A 52 13.25 -14.90 -6.10
C GLU A 52 13.46 -13.55 -5.39
N ALA A 53 14.36 -12.70 -5.90
CA ALA A 53 14.52 -11.35 -5.39
C ALA A 53 13.26 -10.51 -5.60
N LYS A 54 12.63 -10.59 -6.78
CA LYS A 54 11.40 -9.86 -7.10
C LYS A 54 10.19 -10.35 -6.31
N LYS A 55 10.09 -11.67 -6.07
CA LYS A 55 9.06 -12.21 -5.16
C LYS A 55 9.22 -11.68 -3.74
N ARG A 56 10.45 -11.67 -3.19
CA ARG A 56 10.71 -11.10 -1.86
C ARG A 56 10.39 -9.61 -1.79
N GLU A 57 10.76 -8.85 -2.81
CA GLU A 57 10.43 -7.42 -2.90
C GLU A 57 8.91 -7.21 -2.90
N LEU A 58 8.17 -8.01 -3.68
CA LEU A 58 6.71 -7.98 -3.72
C LEU A 58 6.09 -8.36 -2.37
N ASP A 59 6.62 -9.37 -1.69
CA ASP A 59 6.13 -9.80 -0.38
C ASP A 59 6.34 -8.70 0.68
N ILE A 60 7.52 -8.07 0.70
CA ILE A 60 7.80 -6.93 1.60
C ILE A 60 6.88 -5.76 1.30
N PHE A 61 6.69 -5.44 0.01
CA PHE A 61 5.80 -4.36 -0.40
C PHE A 61 4.35 -4.64 0.02
N LYS A 62 3.87 -5.86 -0.22
CA LYS A 62 2.51 -6.29 0.15
C LYS A 62 2.31 -6.23 1.67
N ASP A 63 3.25 -6.73 2.45
CA ASP A 63 3.19 -6.71 3.91
C ASP A 63 3.18 -5.26 4.44
N THR A 64 4.08 -4.42 3.93
CA THR A 64 4.16 -3.00 4.31
C THR A 64 2.86 -2.26 3.95
N TYR A 65 2.36 -2.46 2.72
CA TYR A 65 1.13 -1.82 2.26
C TYR A 65 -0.08 -2.24 3.10
N LEU A 66 -0.27 -3.53 3.33
CA LEU A 66 -1.38 -4.05 4.15
C LEU A 66 -1.29 -3.56 5.58
N ARG A 67 -0.09 -3.52 6.15
CA ARG A 67 0.14 -3.00 7.50
C ARG A 67 -0.22 -1.52 7.59
N THR A 68 0.31 -0.68 6.70
CA THR A 68 -0.02 0.76 6.69
C THR A 68 -1.50 1.01 6.49
N HIS A 69 -2.16 0.24 5.61
CA HIS A 69 -3.58 0.33 5.40
C HIS A 69 -4.39 -0.08 6.65
N ASN A 70 -3.97 -1.12 7.36
CA ASN A 70 -4.59 -1.53 8.63
C ASN A 70 -4.40 -0.48 9.72
N ASP A 71 -3.17 0.04 9.89
CA ASP A 71 -2.84 1.08 10.87
C ASP A 71 -3.70 2.34 10.64
N LYS A 72 -3.90 2.72 9.37
CA LYS A 72 -4.81 3.81 8.97
C LYS A 72 -6.26 3.56 9.42
N LEU A 73 -6.79 2.35 9.20
CA LEU A 73 -8.15 1.99 9.66
C LEU A 73 -8.29 2.03 11.18
N VAL A 74 -7.28 1.54 11.91
CA VAL A 74 -7.27 1.57 13.38
C VAL A 74 -7.30 3.00 13.90
N ILE A 75 -6.48 3.88 13.31
CA ILE A 75 -6.42 5.28 13.72
C ILE A 75 -7.71 6.01 13.34
N TYR A 76 -8.27 5.79 12.14
CA TYR A 76 -9.55 6.37 11.80
C TYR A 76 -10.69 5.90 12.71
N ARG A 77 -10.71 4.63 13.14
CA ARG A 77 -11.67 4.19 14.16
C ARG A 77 -11.51 4.98 15.45
N ALA A 78 -10.28 5.17 15.94
CA ALA A 78 -10.02 5.96 17.14
C ALA A 78 -10.46 7.43 16.99
N VAL A 79 -10.27 8.01 15.80
CA VAL A 79 -10.75 9.37 15.49
C VAL A 79 -12.27 9.43 15.50
N ILE A 80 -12.96 8.51 14.84
CA ILE A 80 -14.43 8.45 14.82
C ILE A 80 -14.98 8.27 16.23
N ASP A 81 -14.37 7.41 17.06
CA ASP A 81 -14.76 7.23 18.46
C ASP A 81 -14.60 8.53 19.27
N SER A 82 -13.54 9.30 19.04
CA SER A 82 -13.34 10.61 19.67
C SER A 82 -14.33 11.65 19.17
N VAL A 83 -14.58 11.73 17.86
CA VAL A 83 -15.58 12.63 17.28
C VAL A 83 -16.99 12.31 17.77
N ALA A 84 -17.36 11.04 17.90
CA ALA A 84 -18.65 10.64 18.45
C ALA A 84 -18.82 11.13 19.91
N LYS A 85 -17.77 11.05 20.72
CA LYS A 85 -17.78 11.58 22.10
C LYS A 85 -17.90 13.11 22.13
N LEU A 86 -17.19 13.80 21.25
CA LEU A 86 -17.29 15.26 21.09
C LEU A 86 -18.74 15.68 20.79
N LEU A 87 -19.35 15.05 19.79
CA LEU A 87 -20.73 15.34 19.38
C LEU A 87 -21.75 15.01 20.48
N ALA A 88 -21.58 13.88 21.17
CA ALA A 88 -22.46 13.49 22.28
C ALA A 88 -22.40 14.49 23.45
N ALA A 89 -21.21 15.03 23.76
CA ALA A 89 -21.04 16.05 24.79
C ALA A 89 -21.76 17.36 24.42
N PHE A 90 -21.66 17.78 23.16
CA PHE A 90 -22.37 18.97 22.65
C PHE A 90 -23.88 18.78 22.71
N ASP A 91 -24.39 17.66 22.22
CA ASP A 91 -25.82 17.36 22.24
C ASP A 91 -26.37 17.34 23.68
N ALA A 92 -25.65 16.71 24.61
CA ALA A 92 -26.04 16.70 26.03
C ALA A 92 -26.04 18.10 26.65
N HIS A 93 -25.05 18.93 26.34
CA HIS A 93 -25.00 20.31 26.83
C HIS A 93 -26.16 21.15 26.30
N GLN A 94 -26.40 21.10 24.98
CA GLN A 94 -27.42 21.92 24.30
C GLN A 94 -28.85 21.45 24.63
N SER A 95 -29.03 20.17 24.92
CA SER A 95 -30.30 19.63 25.43
C SER A 95 -30.62 20.07 26.87
N GLY A 96 -29.72 20.81 27.54
CA GLY A 96 -29.87 21.16 28.96
C GLY A 96 -29.78 19.95 29.91
N ARG A 97 -29.22 18.82 29.44
CA ARG A 97 -29.08 17.59 30.24
C ARG A 97 -27.91 17.65 31.23
N LEU A 98 -26.97 18.56 31.01
CA LEU A 98 -25.78 18.72 31.86
C LEU A 98 -25.98 19.81 32.90
N GLN A 99 -25.62 19.50 34.15
CA GLN A 99 -25.48 20.50 35.21
C GLN A 99 -24.21 21.33 34.99
N ALA A 100 -24.11 22.52 35.58
CA ALA A 100 -22.97 23.42 35.38
C ALA A 100 -21.57 22.79 35.61
N PRO A 101 -21.34 21.95 36.66
CA PRO A 101 -20.07 21.25 36.83
C PRO A 101 -19.78 20.23 35.72
N GLN A 102 -20.82 19.52 35.25
CA GLN A 102 -20.70 18.52 34.19
C GLN A 102 -20.45 19.17 32.83
N ALA A 103 -21.00 20.37 32.60
CA ALA A 103 -20.75 21.16 31.40
C ALA A 103 -19.28 21.62 31.32
N ALA A 104 -18.69 22.01 32.46
CA ALA A 104 -17.27 22.36 32.52
C ALA A 104 -16.37 21.15 32.22
N GLU A 105 -16.64 19.99 32.82
CA GLU A 105 -15.90 18.74 32.54
C GLU A 105 -16.03 18.29 31.08
N ALA A 106 -17.22 18.46 30.48
CA ALA A 106 -17.44 18.19 29.07
C ALA A 106 -16.61 19.10 28.17
N PHE A 107 -16.43 20.37 28.54
CA PHE A 107 -15.60 21.32 27.79
C PHE A 107 -14.10 21.00 27.90
N ASP A 108 -13.61 20.58 29.06
CA ASP A 108 -12.22 20.12 29.22
C ASP A 108 -11.97 18.86 28.37
N SER A 109 -12.90 17.91 28.42
CA SER A 109 -12.88 16.69 27.61
C SER A 109 -12.88 17.01 26.10
N PHE A 110 -13.63 18.03 25.70
CA PHE A 110 -13.68 18.50 24.31
C PHE A 110 -12.30 18.97 23.83
N ASN A 111 -11.62 19.81 24.61
CA ASN A 111 -10.29 20.31 24.24
C ASN A 111 -9.26 19.17 24.15
N GLN A 112 -9.32 18.20 25.07
CA GLN A 112 -8.45 17.03 25.04
C GLN A 112 -8.71 16.17 23.80
N GLN A 113 -9.98 15.86 23.51
CA GLN A 113 -10.37 15.04 22.37
C GLN A 113 -10.00 15.72 21.04
N ARG A 114 -10.15 17.04 20.93
CA ARG A 114 -9.72 17.80 19.74
C ARG A 114 -8.23 17.64 19.48
N LEU A 115 -7.39 17.82 20.51
CA LEU A 115 -5.94 17.64 20.36
C LEU A 115 -5.58 16.19 19.99
N GLN A 116 -6.29 15.22 20.55
CA GLN A 116 -6.09 13.81 20.24
C GLN A 116 -6.47 13.49 18.78
N VAL A 117 -7.59 14.02 18.29
CA VAL A 117 -8.00 13.87 16.88
C VAL A 117 -6.94 14.45 15.95
N TYR A 118 -6.46 15.67 16.20
CA TYR A 118 -5.37 16.26 15.41
C TYR A 118 -4.09 15.42 15.46
N GLY A 119 -3.71 14.92 16.64
CA GLY A 119 -2.54 14.05 16.79
C GLY A 119 -2.66 12.78 15.95
N TYR A 120 -3.84 12.15 15.94
CA TYR A 120 -4.11 10.97 15.12
C TYR A 120 -4.11 11.27 13.62
N LEU A 121 -4.83 12.31 13.19
CA LEU A 121 -4.94 12.67 11.78
C LEU A 121 -3.59 13.14 11.22
N GLY A 122 -2.84 13.96 11.97
CA GLY A 122 -1.55 14.48 11.54
C GLY A 122 -0.47 13.43 11.28
N MET A 123 -0.66 12.19 11.76
CA MET A 123 0.28 11.09 11.49
C MET A 123 0.14 10.48 10.09
N LEU A 124 -1.05 10.51 9.48
CA LEU A 124 -1.32 9.71 8.27
C LEU A 124 -2.44 10.20 7.35
N ALA A 125 -3.27 11.13 7.82
CA ALA A 125 -4.41 11.61 7.06
C ALA A 125 -3.95 12.63 6.01
N PRO A 126 -4.52 12.61 4.80
CA PRO A 126 -4.25 13.62 3.80
C PRO A 126 -4.97 14.94 4.17
N GLN A 127 -4.52 16.05 3.60
CA GLN A 127 -5.05 17.39 3.89
C GLN A 127 -6.59 17.48 3.79
N PRO A 128 -7.28 16.89 2.78
CA PRO A 128 -8.75 16.98 2.70
C PRO A 128 -9.49 16.41 3.92
N VAL A 129 -8.95 15.35 4.54
CA VAL A 129 -9.52 14.76 5.76
C VAL A 129 -9.36 15.71 6.94
N ILE A 130 -8.19 16.34 7.05
CA ILE A 130 -7.90 17.34 8.08
C ILE A 130 -8.83 18.55 7.89
N ASP A 131 -8.90 19.10 6.68
CA ASP A 131 -9.75 20.27 6.37
C ASP A 131 -11.24 20.01 6.68
N ALA A 132 -11.73 18.79 6.43
CA ALA A 132 -13.11 18.43 6.75
C ALA A 132 -13.34 18.31 8.27
N GLN A 133 -12.36 17.78 9.02
CA GLN A 133 -12.41 17.73 10.48
C GLN A 133 -12.30 19.13 11.11
N ASP A 134 -11.47 20.00 10.54
CA ASP A 134 -11.32 21.40 10.94
C ASP A 134 -12.65 22.12 10.83
N LYS A 135 -13.33 22.02 9.67
CA LYS A 135 -14.66 22.62 9.45
C LYS A 135 -15.68 22.19 10.49
N LEU A 136 -15.76 20.88 10.79
CA LEU A 136 -16.65 20.37 11.83
C LEU A 136 -16.30 20.98 13.20
N THR A 137 -15.02 21.01 13.53
CA THR A 137 -14.53 21.43 14.85
C THR A 137 -14.67 22.93 15.07
N ASP A 138 -14.39 23.73 14.05
CA ASP A 138 -14.59 25.18 14.06
C ASP A 138 -16.06 25.52 14.26
N HIS A 139 -16.97 24.78 13.62
CA HIS A 139 -18.41 24.95 13.84
C HIS A 139 -18.81 24.65 15.29
N LEU A 140 -18.32 23.54 15.87
CA LEU A 140 -18.54 23.24 17.29
C LEU A 140 -17.94 24.31 18.22
N LEU A 141 -16.77 24.84 17.88
CA LEU A 141 -16.14 25.95 18.61
C LEU A 141 -17.00 27.22 18.56
N MET A 142 -17.51 27.59 17.39
CA MET A 142 -18.41 28.74 17.24
C MET A 142 -19.68 28.58 18.08
N ILE A 143 -20.26 27.38 18.12
CA ILE A 143 -21.41 27.07 18.99
C ILE A 143 -21.02 27.26 20.46
N SER A 144 -19.88 26.71 20.90
CA SER A 144 -19.42 26.82 22.29
C SER A 144 -19.15 28.26 22.73
N GLY A 145 -18.68 29.11 21.80
CA GLY A 145 -18.44 30.52 22.03
C GLY A 145 -19.68 31.41 21.86
N GLY A 146 -20.85 30.82 21.59
CA GLY A 146 -22.11 31.55 21.37
C GLY A 146 -22.16 32.37 20.08
N SER A 147 -21.24 32.14 19.15
CA SER A 147 -21.17 32.84 17.85
C SER A 147 -21.98 32.15 16.76
N ALA A 148 -22.45 30.92 16.99
CA ALA A 148 -23.37 30.17 16.14
C ALA A 148 -24.44 29.46 16.99
N SER A 149 -25.61 29.24 16.41
CA SER A 149 -26.67 28.43 17.03
C SER A 149 -26.38 26.94 16.86
N TYR A 150 -26.79 26.11 17.83
CA TYR A 150 -26.76 24.67 17.67
C TYR A 150 -27.80 24.22 16.65
N ASP A 151 -27.35 23.63 15.55
CA ASP A 151 -28.18 22.96 14.54
C ASP A 151 -27.64 21.56 14.27
N TRP A 152 -28.45 20.55 14.59
CA TRP A 152 -28.07 19.16 14.38
C TRP A 152 -27.94 18.79 12.90
N GLU A 153 -28.73 19.40 12.03
CA GLU A 153 -28.67 19.11 10.59
C GLU A 153 -27.32 19.56 10.02
N GLU A 154 -26.88 20.78 10.34
CA GLU A 154 -25.59 21.32 9.92
C GLU A 154 -24.42 20.50 10.48
N ILE A 155 -24.43 20.21 11.78
CA ILE A 155 -23.41 19.37 12.44
C ILE A 155 -23.31 18.00 11.78
N ARG A 156 -24.46 17.37 11.48
CA ARG A 156 -24.51 16.07 10.81
C ARG A 156 -23.95 16.15 9.39
N GLN A 157 -24.28 17.20 8.63
CA GLN A 157 -23.73 17.39 7.28
C GLN A 157 -22.21 17.52 7.32
N LEU A 158 -21.65 18.29 8.26
CA LEU A 158 -20.20 18.41 8.47
C LEU A 158 -19.56 17.08 8.89
N ALA A 159 -20.20 16.32 9.79
CA ALA A 159 -19.73 15.00 10.21
C ALA A 159 -19.72 14.00 9.05
N ILE A 160 -20.77 14.00 8.21
CA ILE A 160 -20.85 13.15 7.01
C ILE A 160 -19.79 13.55 5.98
N ALA A 161 -19.55 14.84 5.77
CA ALA A 161 -18.50 15.33 4.89
C ALA A 161 -17.11 14.82 5.36
N PHE A 162 -16.83 14.91 6.66
CA PHE A 162 -15.63 14.33 7.25
C PHE A 162 -15.52 12.82 7.03
N ILE A 163 -16.58 12.06 7.29
CA ILE A 163 -16.61 10.59 7.06
C ILE A 163 -16.38 10.26 5.58
N ASN A 164 -16.90 11.05 4.65
CA ASN A 164 -16.68 10.84 3.22
C ASN A 164 -15.21 11.02 2.83
N GLU A 165 -14.52 12.05 3.33
CA GLU A 165 -13.09 12.22 3.08
C GLU A 165 -12.27 11.05 3.65
N VAL A 166 -12.62 10.58 4.85
CA VAL A 166 -12.02 9.37 5.45
C VAL A 166 -12.25 8.14 4.56
N ARG A 167 -13.47 7.94 4.04
CA ARG A 167 -13.80 6.82 3.15
C ARG A 167 -13.03 6.90 1.82
N ILE A 168 -12.89 8.09 1.25
CA ILE A 168 -12.11 8.32 0.02
C ILE A 168 -10.64 7.95 0.24
N ASP A 169 -10.04 8.38 1.35
CA ASP A 169 -8.64 8.08 1.68
C ASP A 169 -8.39 6.61 1.99
N VAL A 170 -9.34 5.95 2.68
CA VAL A 170 -9.30 4.49 2.88
C VAL A 170 -9.47 3.76 1.55
N GLY A 171 -10.34 4.22 0.66
CA GLY A 171 -10.45 3.70 -0.71
C GLY A 171 -11.15 2.35 -0.85
N ILE A 172 -11.91 1.89 0.16
CA ILE A 172 -12.78 0.69 0.05
C ILE A 172 -13.99 1.00 -0.85
N ASP A 173 -14.63 2.13 -0.62
CA ASP A 173 -15.78 2.63 -1.38
C ASP A 173 -15.72 4.16 -1.34
N LYS A 174 -15.72 4.79 -2.51
CA LYS A 174 -15.51 6.22 -2.71
C LYS A 174 -16.80 6.97 -3.00
N ASP A 175 -17.90 6.25 -3.20
CA ASP A 175 -19.19 6.90 -3.47
C ASP A 175 -19.65 7.60 -2.19
N PRO A 176 -19.96 8.91 -2.22
CA PRO A 176 -20.28 9.66 -1.02
C PRO A 176 -21.56 9.15 -0.37
N ILE A 177 -21.56 9.02 0.95
CA ILE A 177 -22.77 8.78 1.72
C ILE A 177 -23.47 10.10 2.04
N SER A 178 -24.79 10.03 2.19
CA SER A 178 -25.67 11.13 2.59
C SER A 178 -26.67 10.63 3.61
N TYR A 179 -27.16 11.55 4.45
CA TYR A 179 -28.29 11.26 5.33
C TYR A 179 -29.58 11.41 4.52
N ASN A 180 -30.37 10.34 4.44
CA ASN A 180 -31.65 10.30 3.72
C ASN A 180 -32.83 10.02 4.68
N GLY A 181 -32.69 10.37 5.96
CA GLY A 181 -33.78 10.29 6.92
C GLY A 181 -34.54 11.61 7.03
N ASP A 182 -35.61 11.62 7.81
CA ASP A 182 -36.57 12.73 7.88
C ASP A 182 -36.34 13.71 9.06
N LEU A 183 -35.25 13.55 9.83
CA LEU A 183 -34.96 14.31 11.05
C LEU A 183 -33.72 15.20 10.92
#